data_AF-A0A8X8ZQV9-F1
#
_entry.id   AF-A0A8X8ZQV9-F1
#
_cell.length_a   1.000
_cell.length_b   1.000
_cell.length_c   1.000
_cell.angle_alpha   90.00
_cell.angle_beta   90.00
_cell.angle_gamma   90.00
#
_symmetry.space_group_name_H-M   'P 1'
#
loop_
_entity.id
_entity.type
_entity.pdbx_description
1 polymer ?
#
loop_
_entity_poly.entity_id
_entity_poly.type
_entity_poly.pdbx_seq_one_letter_code
_entity_poly.pdbx_strand_id
1 'polypeptide(L)'
;MPHKFYHGRTGRVWNVTKRAVGVEVNKQVGNRIIRKRIHVRIEHVQQSRCHEEVMLRIKKNDQLKADAKAQGKIISTKRQPEGPKPGFMVEGTTLETVTPIPYDVVNDLKGANYLSTQVTIFLAFFISSGGYVAATVGSCSSRAHIVMKAISAAMVILVALALAFASGSRYDSFIRFGCSYYVPYSF
;
A
#
# COMPACT_ATOMS: atom_id res chain seq x y z
N MET A 1 18.84 13.40 -35.48
CA MET A 1 18.74 12.96 -34.07
C MET A 1 17.95 14.01 -33.29
N PRO A 2 17.04 13.64 -32.38
CA PRO A 2 16.23 14.60 -31.62
C PRO A 2 17.04 15.24 -30.48
N HIS A 3 16.61 16.43 -30.01
CA HIS A 3 17.22 17.08 -28.85
C HIS A 3 16.93 16.30 -27.55
N LYS A 4 17.89 16.33 -26.61
CA LYS A 4 17.87 15.52 -25.37
C LYS A 4 16.56 15.58 -24.59
N PHE A 5 15.94 16.77 -24.56
CA PHE A 5 14.66 17.01 -23.89
C PHE A 5 13.52 16.08 -24.37
N TYR A 6 13.57 15.61 -25.61
CA TYR A 6 12.50 14.81 -26.22
C TYR A 6 12.69 13.31 -26.09
N HIS A 7 13.83 12.84 -25.57
CA HIS A 7 13.95 11.42 -25.22
C HIS A 7 13.01 11.07 -24.08
N GLY A 8 12.52 9.85 -24.08
CA GLY A 8 11.57 9.38 -23.07
C GLY A 8 10.15 9.95 -23.22
N ARG A 9 9.92 10.83 -24.20
CA ARG A 9 8.60 11.42 -24.44
C ARG A 9 7.87 10.62 -25.51
N THR A 10 6.56 10.52 -25.29
CA THR A 10 5.66 9.85 -26.21
C THR A 10 4.82 10.88 -26.93
N GLY A 11 4.71 10.76 -28.25
CA GLY A 11 3.98 11.72 -29.09
C GLY A 11 3.19 11.06 -30.21
N ARG A 12 2.33 11.83 -30.85
CA ARG A 12 1.50 11.35 -31.98
C ARG A 12 2.17 11.69 -33.30
N VAL A 13 2.19 10.74 -34.22
CA VAL A 13 2.68 10.99 -35.59
C VAL A 13 1.71 11.92 -36.31
N TRP A 14 2.24 13.01 -36.87
CA TRP A 14 1.47 13.99 -37.62
C TRP A 14 1.81 13.98 -39.12
N ASN A 15 3.03 13.60 -39.48
CA ASN A 15 3.49 13.53 -40.86
C ASN A 15 4.54 12.42 -41.01
N VAL A 16 4.69 11.88 -42.22
CA VAL A 16 5.68 10.87 -42.55
C VAL A 16 6.45 11.37 -43.78
N THR A 17 7.77 11.37 -43.69
CA THR A 17 8.68 11.75 -44.78
C THR A 17 9.53 10.55 -45.17
N LYS A 18 10.25 10.61 -46.29
CA LYS A 18 11.02 9.46 -46.85
C LYS A 18 11.94 8.75 -45.85
N ARG A 19 12.59 9.49 -44.94
CA ARG A 19 13.58 8.95 -43.98
C ARG A 19 13.27 9.28 -42.52
N ALA A 20 12.20 10.03 -42.26
CA ALA A 20 11.90 10.54 -40.92
C ALA A 20 10.39 10.65 -40.68
N VAL A 21 10.02 10.56 -39.43
CA VAL A 21 8.65 10.67 -38.94
C VAL A 21 8.51 11.99 -38.20
N GLY A 22 7.48 12.76 -38.56
CA GLY A 22 7.04 13.93 -37.83
C GLY A 22 6.23 13.51 -36.61
N VAL A 23 6.72 13.80 -35.42
CA VAL A 23 6.05 13.51 -34.14
C VAL A 23 5.67 14.82 -33.44
N GLU A 24 4.42 14.91 -32.97
CA GLU A 24 3.90 15.99 -32.13
C GLU A 24 4.04 15.58 -30.66
N VAL A 25 4.83 16.35 -29.91
CA VAL A 25 5.12 16.12 -28.49
C VAL A 25 4.69 17.34 -27.67
N ASN A 26 4.02 17.10 -26.55
CA ASN A 26 3.69 18.17 -25.61
C ASN A 26 4.93 18.53 -24.78
N LYS A 27 5.38 19.78 -24.88
CA LYS A 27 6.48 20.34 -24.08
C LYS A 27 5.93 21.41 -23.14
N GLN A 28 6.22 21.30 -21.85
CA GLN A 28 6.00 22.37 -20.91
C GLN A 28 7.05 23.47 -21.12
N VAL A 29 6.60 24.72 -21.28
CA VAL A 29 7.46 25.91 -21.41
C VAL A 29 6.96 26.92 -20.39
N GLY A 30 7.67 27.03 -19.26
CA GLY A 30 7.21 27.80 -18.11
C GLY A 30 5.83 27.31 -17.66
N ASN A 31 4.84 28.20 -17.72
CA ASN A 31 3.52 27.97 -17.13
C ASN A 31 2.52 27.27 -18.07
N ARG A 32 2.87 27.04 -19.35
CA ARG A 32 1.95 26.46 -20.34
C ARG A 32 2.52 25.24 -21.05
N ILE A 33 1.62 24.38 -21.52
CA ILE A 33 1.96 23.22 -22.34
C ILE A 33 1.78 23.58 -23.81
N ILE A 34 2.86 23.48 -24.58
CA ILE A 34 2.88 23.80 -26.00
C ILE A 34 3.16 22.52 -26.78
N ARG A 35 2.39 22.27 -27.83
CA ARG A 35 2.64 21.19 -28.79
C ARG A 35 3.82 21.58 -29.67
N LYS A 36 4.87 20.77 -29.67
CA LYS A 36 6.05 20.92 -30.52
C LYS A 36 6.04 19.81 -31.57
N ARG A 37 6.21 20.19 -32.83
CA ARG A 37 6.33 19.25 -33.96
C ARG A 37 7.82 19.07 -34.28
N ILE A 38 8.26 17.83 -34.34
CA ILE A 38 9.66 17.46 -34.50
C ILE A 38 9.75 16.40 -35.59
N HIS A 39 10.76 16.48 -36.45
CA HIS A 39 11.09 15.41 -37.39
C HIS A 39 12.20 14.55 -36.79
N VAL A 40 11.90 13.27 -36.57
CA VAL A 40 12.82 12.29 -35.98
C VAL A 40 13.03 11.18 -36.98
N ARG A 41 14.26 10.72 -37.17
CA ARG A 41 14.53 9.56 -38.03
C ARG A 41 14.02 8.27 -37.39
N ILE A 42 13.76 7.24 -38.20
CA ILE A 42 13.08 6.02 -37.76
C ILE A 42 13.89 5.22 -36.73
N GLU A 43 15.22 5.35 -36.72
CA GLU A 43 16.09 4.63 -35.79
C GLU A 43 15.85 5.06 -34.33
N HIS A 44 15.41 6.31 -34.13
CA HIS A 44 15.13 6.86 -32.81
C HIS A 44 13.63 6.89 -32.48
N VAL A 45 12.82 6.08 -33.17
CA VAL A 45 11.37 6.01 -32.94
C VAL A 45 10.99 4.57 -32.68
N GLN A 46 10.33 4.33 -31.56
CA GLN A 46 9.78 3.03 -31.18
C GLN A 46 8.27 3.12 -31.02
N GLN A 47 7.56 2.04 -31.36
CA GLN A 47 6.11 1.93 -31.18
C GLN A 47 5.79 1.73 -29.69
N SER A 48 4.74 2.40 -29.17
CA SER A 48 4.33 2.19 -27.78
C SER A 48 3.44 0.96 -27.61
N ARG A 49 3.86 0.05 -26.72
CA ARG A 49 3.09 -1.15 -26.37
C ARG A 49 1.80 -0.86 -25.62
N CYS A 50 1.72 0.25 -24.89
CA CYS A 50 0.51 0.63 -24.17
C CYS A 50 -0.69 0.87 -25.12
N HIS A 51 -0.45 1.37 -26.33
CA HIS A 51 -1.51 1.56 -27.32
C HIS A 51 -1.98 0.24 -27.92
N GLU A 52 -1.07 -0.72 -28.13
CA GLU A 52 -1.40 -2.07 -28.60
C GLU A 52 -2.36 -2.78 -27.64
N GLU A 53 -2.07 -2.74 -26.34
CA GLU A 53 -2.94 -3.32 -25.30
C GLU A 53 -4.34 -2.69 -25.28
N VAL A 54 -4.42 -1.36 -25.45
CA VAL A 54 -5.70 -0.65 -25.54
C VAL A 54 -6.49 -1.10 -26.76
N MET A 55 -5.84 -1.24 -27.92
CA MET A 55 -6.47 -1.70 -29.16
C MET A 55 -6.97 -3.15 -29.03
N LEU A 56 -6.18 -4.04 -28.45
CA LEU A 56 -6.58 -5.43 -28.19
C LEU A 56 -7.78 -5.48 -27.25
N ARG A 57 -7.81 -4.64 -26.23
CA ARG A 57 -8.95 -4.54 -25.31
C ARG A 57 -10.21 -4.01 -26.01
N ILE A 58 -10.10 -3.00 -26.87
CA ILE A 58 -11.25 -2.49 -27.65
C ILE A 58 -11.85 -3.63 -28.49
N LYS A 59 -11.01 -4.37 -29.22
CA LYS A 59 -11.46 -5.52 -30.02
C LYS A 59 -12.17 -6.58 -29.18
N LYS A 60 -11.59 -6.98 -28.05
CA LYS A 60 -12.22 -7.95 -27.11
C LYS A 60 -13.56 -7.43 -26.60
N ASN A 61 -13.63 -6.15 -26.25
CA ASN A 61 -14.86 -5.54 -25.74
C ASN A 61 -15.96 -5.50 -26.80
N ASP A 62 -15.61 -5.23 -28.05
CA ASP A 62 -16.58 -5.17 -29.15
C ASP A 62 -17.12 -6.57 -29.50
N GLN A 63 -16.28 -7.60 -29.42
CA GLN A 63 -16.70 -9.01 -29.51
C GLN A 63 -17.72 -9.35 -28.40
N LEU A 64 -17.38 -9.08 -27.14
CA LEU A 64 -18.27 -9.36 -26.01
C LEU A 64 -19.62 -8.63 -26.12
N LYS A 65 -19.63 -7.41 -26.65
CA LYS A 65 -20.89 -6.67 -26.90
C LYS A 65 -21.72 -7.30 -28.02
N ALA A 66 -21.09 -7.78 -29.08
CA ALA A 66 -21.78 -8.46 -30.17
C ALA A 66 -22.42 -9.77 -29.67
N ASP A 67 -21.67 -10.57 -28.91
CA ASP A 67 -22.16 -11.82 -28.32
C ASP A 67 -23.29 -11.57 -27.32
N ALA A 68 -23.16 -10.55 -26.47
CA ALA A 68 -24.20 -10.14 -25.53
C ALA A 68 -25.50 -9.73 -26.24
N LYS A 69 -25.37 -8.98 -27.35
CA LYS A 69 -26.50 -8.56 -28.16
C LYS A 69 -27.20 -9.74 -28.82
N ALA A 70 -26.44 -10.73 -29.30
CA ALA A 70 -27.01 -11.97 -29.84
C ALA A 70 -27.74 -12.80 -28.78
N GLN A 71 -27.22 -12.82 -27.54
CA GLN A 71 -27.84 -13.51 -26.40
C GLN A 71 -28.95 -12.70 -25.70
N GLY A 72 -29.14 -11.42 -26.06
CA GLY A 72 -30.08 -10.51 -25.39
C GLY A 72 -29.70 -10.12 -23.95
N LYS A 73 -28.44 -10.31 -23.54
CA LYS A 73 -27.95 -9.99 -22.19
C LYS A 73 -27.35 -8.59 -22.14
N ILE A 74 -27.55 -7.88 -21.02
CA ILE A 74 -26.90 -6.60 -20.75
C ILE A 74 -25.58 -6.86 -20.04
N ILE A 75 -24.45 -6.47 -20.65
CA ILE A 75 -23.10 -6.67 -20.10
C ILE A 75 -22.42 -5.33 -19.84
N SER A 76 -21.71 -5.22 -18.71
CA SER A 76 -20.80 -4.11 -18.42
C SER A 76 -19.37 -4.49 -18.80
N THR A 77 -18.77 -3.80 -19.77
CA THR A 77 -17.38 -4.04 -20.22
C THR A 77 -16.35 -3.10 -19.55
N LYS A 78 -16.76 -2.40 -18.49
CA LYS A 78 -15.87 -1.52 -17.73
C LYS A 78 -14.94 -2.35 -16.85
N ARG A 79 -13.67 -1.96 -16.77
CA ARG A 79 -12.70 -2.54 -15.83
C ARG A 79 -13.15 -2.26 -14.40
N GLN A 80 -13.09 -3.28 -13.55
CA GLN A 80 -13.32 -3.15 -12.12
C GLN A 80 -11.97 -3.09 -11.39
N PRO A 81 -11.85 -2.29 -10.32
CA PRO A 81 -10.72 -2.40 -9.42
C PRO A 81 -10.73 -3.77 -8.73
N GLU A 82 -9.59 -4.16 -8.16
CA GLU A 82 -9.52 -5.39 -7.36
C GLU A 82 -10.47 -5.28 -6.16
N GLY A 83 -11.34 -6.27 -6.02
CA GLY A 83 -12.25 -6.38 -4.88
C GLY A 83 -11.53 -6.86 -3.62
N PRO A 84 -12.21 -6.84 -2.46
CA PRO A 84 -11.69 -7.48 -1.26
C PRO A 84 -11.43 -8.96 -1.54
N LYS A 85 -10.32 -9.48 -0.98
CA LYS A 85 -10.03 -10.91 -1.08
C LYS A 85 -11.18 -11.70 -0.46
N PRO A 86 -11.71 -12.74 -1.13
CA PRO A 86 -12.70 -13.61 -0.53
C PRO A 86 -12.09 -14.34 0.67
N GLY A 87 -12.95 -14.82 1.59
CA GLY A 87 -12.51 -15.67 2.68
C GLY A 87 -11.77 -16.91 2.15
N PHE A 88 -10.62 -17.22 2.74
CA PHE A 88 -9.81 -18.38 2.37
C PHE A 88 -9.69 -19.29 3.58
N MET A 89 -9.95 -20.59 3.38
CA MET A 89 -9.68 -21.62 4.38
C MET A 89 -8.30 -22.21 4.09
N VAL A 90 -7.38 -22.09 5.04
CA VAL A 90 -6.05 -22.71 4.95
C VAL A 90 -6.15 -24.09 5.60
N GLU A 91 -5.94 -25.16 4.83
CA GLU A 91 -5.90 -26.52 5.37
C GLU A 91 -4.45 -26.96 5.65
N GLY A 92 -4.23 -27.53 6.84
CA GLY A 92 -3.16 -28.51 7.09
C GLY A 92 -1.70 -28.04 7.03
N THR A 93 -1.38 -26.77 7.29
CA THR A 93 0.04 -26.33 7.39
C THR A 93 0.53 -26.42 8.84
N THR A 94 1.76 -26.93 9.05
CA THR A 94 2.43 -26.85 10.36
C THR A 94 2.64 -25.39 10.73
N LEU A 95 1.86 -24.90 11.68
CA LEU A 95 1.96 -23.53 12.18
C LEU A 95 3.20 -23.43 13.09
N GLU A 96 4.22 -22.74 12.62
CA GLU A 96 5.38 -22.41 13.46
C GLU A 96 5.06 -21.15 14.28
N THR A 97 4.93 -21.32 15.59
CA THR A 97 4.70 -20.21 16.52
C THR A 97 6.02 -19.48 16.78
N VAL A 98 6.17 -18.29 16.20
CA VAL A 98 7.30 -17.39 16.46
C VAL A 98 6.90 -16.39 17.55
N THR A 99 7.67 -16.30 18.63
CA THR A 99 7.47 -15.31 19.71
C THR A 99 8.21 -14.00 19.41
N PRO A 100 7.64 -12.83 19.77
CA PRO A 100 8.34 -11.56 19.60
C PRO A 100 9.53 -11.46 20.57
N ILE A 101 10.65 -10.93 20.07
CA ILE A 101 11.83 -10.62 20.89
C ILE A 101 11.48 -9.41 21.78
N PRO A 102 11.72 -9.46 23.11
CA PRO A 102 11.47 -8.33 24.01
C PRO A 102 12.44 -7.16 23.76
N TYR A 103 12.01 -5.93 24.09
CA TYR A 103 12.82 -4.71 23.95
C TYR A 103 14.07 -4.71 24.85
N ASP A 104 15.20 -4.28 24.29
CA ASP A 104 16.52 -4.30 24.94
C ASP A 104 16.64 -3.40 26.18
N VAL A 105 15.80 -2.37 26.30
CA VAL A 105 15.84 -1.39 27.40
C VAL A 105 15.70 -2.05 28.78
N VAL A 106 15.06 -3.21 28.87
CA VAL A 106 14.88 -3.95 30.14
C VAL A 106 15.98 -5.02 30.34
N ASN A 107 16.66 -5.45 29.28
CA ASN A 107 17.73 -6.45 29.36
C ASN A 107 19.03 -5.83 29.89
N ASP A 108 19.31 -4.57 29.53
CA ASP A 108 20.47 -3.82 30.04
C ASP A 108 20.31 -3.41 31.51
N LEU A 109 19.08 -3.08 31.94
CA LEU A 109 18.78 -2.64 33.31
C LEU A 109 18.67 -3.80 34.32
N LYS A 110 18.45 -5.05 33.84
CA LYS A 110 18.42 -6.25 34.70
C LYS A 110 19.81 -6.81 35.01
N GLY A 111 20.86 -6.38 34.30
CA GLY A 111 22.26 -6.69 34.64
C GLY A 111 22.76 -6.04 35.94
N ALA A 112 22.01 -5.08 36.51
CA ALA A 112 22.40 -4.32 37.69
C ALA A 112 21.78 -4.82 39.02
N ASN A 113 21.04 -5.94 39.03
CA ASN A 113 20.40 -6.47 40.24
C ASN A 113 21.13 -7.69 40.80
N TYR A 114 22.44 -7.57 41.04
CA TYR A 114 23.19 -8.47 41.94
C TYR A 114 23.21 -7.95 43.40
N LEU A 115 22.49 -6.87 43.70
CA LEU A 115 22.45 -6.25 45.04
C LEU A 115 21.16 -6.56 45.84
N SER A 116 20.09 -7.09 45.23
CA SER A 116 18.87 -7.50 45.97
C SER A 116 18.94 -8.93 46.53
N THR A 117 19.84 -9.77 46.02
CA THR A 117 20.15 -11.10 46.57
C THR A 117 20.97 -11.03 47.86
N GLN A 118 21.64 -9.91 48.14
CA GLN A 118 22.38 -9.71 49.41
C GLN A 118 21.43 -9.35 50.57
N VAL A 119 20.34 -8.61 50.31
CA VAL A 119 19.40 -8.16 51.37
C VAL A 119 18.47 -9.28 51.82
N THR A 120 18.13 -10.23 50.94
CA THR A 120 17.31 -11.40 51.30
C THR A 120 18.09 -12.46 52.09
N ILE A 121 19.40 -12.60 51.85
CA ILE A 121 20.27 -13.50 52.64
C ILE A 121 20.46 -12.98 54.07
N PHE A 122 20.56 -11.66 54.27
CA PHE A 122 20.72 -11.07 55.61
C PHE A 122 19.46 -11.17 56.48
N LEU A 123 18.28 -10.99 55.88
CA LEU A 123 17.00 -11.09 56.60
C LEU A 123 16.67 -12.54 57.01
N ALA A 124 17.09 -13.53 56.21
CA ALA A 124 16.92 -14.94 56.54
C ALA A 124 17.77 -15.40 57.74
N PHE A 125 18.95 -14.79 57.96
CA PHE A 125 19.79 -15.12 59.12
C PHE A 125 19.18 -14.62 60.44
N PHE A 126 18.52 -13.46 60.42
CA PHE A 126 17.90 -12.83 61.60
C PHE A 126 16.60 -13.52 62.05
N ILE A 127 15.92 -14.23 61.14
CA ILE A 127 14.71 -15.01 61.45
C ILE A 127 15.06 -16.37 62.11
N SER A 128 16.32 -16.82 62.05
CA SER A 128 16.77 -18.07 62.70
C SER A 128 17.08 -17.94 64.20
N SER A 129 17.22 -16.71 64.71
CA SER A 129 17.27 -16.42 66.15
C SER A 129 15.87 -16.06 66.63
N GLY A 130 15.16 -17.07 67.15
CA GLY A 130 13.72 -17.03 67.39
C GLY A 130 13.18 -15.84 68.18
N GLY A 131 12.00 -15.40 67.75
CA GLY A 131 11.08 -14.53 68.46
C GLY A 131 9.69 -14.63 67.83
N TYR A 132 8.83 -15.46 68.43
CA TYR A 132 7.39 -15.56 68.14
C TYR A 132 6.71 -14.18 68.28
N VAL A 133 5.67 -13.88 67.48
CA VAL A 133 4.27 -13.66 67.93
C VAL A 133 3.37 -13.47 66.70
N ALA A 134 2.21 -14.13 66.75
CA ALA A 134 1.13 -14.13 65.77
C ALA A 134 0.37 -12.79 65.68
N ALA A 135 -0.25 -12.51 64.52
CA ALA A 135 -1.49 -11.72 64.45
C ALA A 135 -2.26 -11.99 63.16
N THR A 136 -3.48 -12.50 63.31
CA THR A 136 -4.59 -12.55 62.35
C THR A 136 -5.27 -11.19 62.15
N VAL A 137 -6.16 -11.13 61.14
CA VAL A 137 -7.33 -10.25 60.84
C VAL A 137 -7.23 -8.88 60.14
N GLY A 138 -8.06 -8.74 59.08
CA GLY A 138 -8.76 -7.51 58.62
C GLY A 138 -8.17 -6.83 57.37
N SER A 139 -8.89 -6.23 56.41
CA SER A 139 -10.32 -6.01 56.12
C SER A 139 -10.44 -5.25 54.78
N CYS A 140 -11.56 -5.40 54.06
CA CYS A 140 -12.24 -4.46 53.13
C CYS A 140 -11.48 -3.68 52.02
N SER A 141 -11.99 -3.74 50.77
CA SER A 141 -12.66 -2.57 50.12
C SER A 141 -13.17 -2.85 48.69
N SER A 142 -14.49 -2.69 48.52
CA SER A 142 -15.23 -2.64 47.27
C SER A 142 -14.84 -1.43 46.42
N ARG A 143 -13.93 -1.57 45.45
CA ARG A 143 -13.72 -0.52 44.41
C ARG A 143 -13.16 -0.99 43.06
N ALA A 144 -13.18 -2.29 42.77
CA ALA A 144 -12.54 -2.83 41.57
C ALA A 144 -13.49 -3.05 40.36
N HIS A 145 -14.82 -3.06 40.56
CA HIS A 145 -15.76 -3.47 39.50
C HIS A 145 -16.24 -2.37 38.54
N ILE A 146 -16.04 -1.09 38.85
CA ILE A 146 -16.60 0.03 38.05
C ILE A 146 -15.61 0.53 36.98
N VAL A 147 -14.30 0.33 37.17
CA VAL A 147 -13.28 0.91 36.26
C VAL A 147 -13.08 0.06 34.99
N MET A 148 -13.35 -1.25 35.01
CA MET A 148 -13.17 -2.11 33.83
C MET A 148 -14.23 -1.92 32.73
N LYS A 149 -15.44 -1.44 33.05
CA LYS A 149 -16.52 -1.29 32.05
C LYS A 149 -16.42 -0.03 31.19
N ALA A 150 -15.66 0.99 31.62
CA ALA A 150 -15.54 2.26 30.88
C ALA A 150 -14.52 2.21 29.73
N ILE A 151 -13.55 1.30 29.76
CA ILE A 151 -12.46 1.24 28.78
C ILE A 151 -12.89 0.51 27.48
N SER A 152 -13.88 -0.37 27.55
CA SER A 152 -14.38 -1.14 26.39
C SER A 152 -15.20 -0.31 25.41
N ALA A 153 -16.00 0.66 25.88
CA ALA A 153 -16.89 1.45 25.01
C ALA A 153 -16.15 2.52 24.18
N ALA A 154 -15.02 3.03 24.66
CA ALA A 154 -14.25 4.07 23.97
C ALA A 154 -13.44 3.54 22.76
N MET A 155 -13.04 2.26 22.78
CA MET A 155 -12.30 1.65 21.67
C MET A 155 -13.18 1.35 20.45
N VAL A 156 -14.45 1.01 20.64
CA VAL A 156 -15.36 0.64 19.52
C VAL A 156 -15.71 1.86 18.64
N ILE A 157 -15.79 3.05 19.24
CA ILE A 157 -16.12 4.30 18.53
C ILE A 157 -14.93 4.80 17.71
N LEU A 158 -13.70 4.55 18.16
CA LEU A 158 -12.47 5.01 17.49
C LEU A 158 -12.16 4.17 16.23
N VAL A 159 -12.50 2.88 16.23
CA VAL A 159 -12.35 2.00 15.07
C VAL A 159 -13.40 2.28 13.98
N ALA A 160 -14.62 2.69 14.36
CA ALA A 160 -15.67 3.05 13.41
C ALA A 160 -15.37 4.37 12.66
N LEU A 161 -14.74 5.34 13.32
CA LEU A 161 -14.38 6.62 12.68
C LEU A 161 -13.21 6.50 11.69
N ALA A 162 -12.29 5.56 11.93
CA ALA A 162 -11.14 5.32 11.05
C ALA A 162 -11.52 4.68 9.71
N LEU A 163 -12.58 3.87 9.67
CA LEU A 163 -13.08 3.23 8.45
C LEU A 163 -13.88 4.19 7.55
N ALA A 164 -14.44 5.26 8.12
CA ALA A 164 -15.21 6.27 7.36
C ALA A 164 -14.33 7.27 6.59
N PHE A 165 -13.05 7.43 6.97
CA PHE A 165 -12.13 8.37 6.31
C PHE A 165 -11.39 7.80 5.09
N ALA A 166 -11.53 6.50 4.82
CA ALA A 166 -10.83 5.83 3.72
C ALA A 166 -11.58 5.86 2.37
N SER A 167 -12.78 6.44 2.31
CA SER A 167 -13.62 6.47 1.10
C SER A 167 -13.90 7.91 0.63
N GLY A 168 -12.90 8.63 0.14
CA GLY A 168 -13.16 9.98 -0.38
C GLY A 168 -11.98 10.71 -1.00
N SER A 169 -11.67 10.43 -2.28
CA SER A 169 -11.41 11.46 -3.31
C SER A 169 -10.98 10.83 -4.64
N ARG A 170 -11.94 10.75 -5.56
CA ARG A 170 -11.72 10.48 -6.98
C ARG A 170 -11.42 11.82 -7.67
N TYR A 171 -10.18 12.02 -8.10
CA TYR A 171 -9.87 13.00 -9.14
C TYR A 171 -9.49 12.26 -10.42
N ASP A 172 -10.41 12.34 -11.38
CA ASP A 172 -10.41 11.64 -12.66
C ASP A 172 -9.45 12.34 -13.62
N SER A 173 -8.47 11.62 -14.15
CA SER A 173 -7.47 12.14 -15.08
C SER A 173 -7.87 11.80 -16.52
N PHE A 174 -8.24 12.85 -17.25
CA PHE A 174 -8.69 12.81 -18.62
C PHE A 174 -7.51 12.56 -19.57
N ILE A 175 -7.20 11.30 -19.87
CA ILE A 175 -6.16 10.92 -20.85
C ILE A 175 -6.83 10.42 -22.13
N ARG A 176 -6.85 11.29 -23.15
CA ARG A 176 -7.16 10.94 -24.53
C ARG A 176 -5.98 10.16 -25.13
N PHE A 177 -6.15 8.85 -25.33
CA PHE A 177 -5.15 8.00 -25.99
C PHE A 177 -5.20 8.18 -27.51
N GLY A 178 -4.19 8.86 -28.04
CA GLY A 178 -3.81 8.80 -29.45
C GLY A 178 -2.47 8.09 -29.58
N CYS A 179 -2.36 7.23 -30.60
CA CYS A 179 -1.20 6.41 -30.91
C CYS A 179 0.12 7.15 -30.69
N SER A 180 0.94 6.57 -29.82
CA SER A 180 2.00 7.24 -29.09
C SER A 180 3.33 6.56 -29.45
N TYR A 181 4.35 7.29 -29.86
CA TYR A 181 5.67 6.73 -30.21
C TYR A 181 6.74 7.28 -29.29
N TYR A 182 7.64 6.41 -28.81
CA TYR A 182 8.67 6.68 -27.82
C TYR A 182 10.01 6.96 -28.51
N VAL A 183 10.73 7.99 -28.05
CA VAL A 183 12.10 8.28 -28.50
C VAL A 183 13.08 7.72 -27.48
N PRO A 184 13.79 6.60 -27.77
CA PRO A 184 14.74 6.03 -26.83
C PRO A 184 15.99 6.89 -26.66
N TYR A 185 16.66 6.65 -25.54
CA TYR A 185 17.99 7.14 -25.22
C TYR A 185 19.01 6.19 -25.89
N SER A 186 19.78 6.67 -26.84
CA SER A 186 20.92 5.94 -27.39
C SER A 186 22.19 6.58 -26.81
N PHE A 187 22.90 5.84 -25.97
CA PHE A 187 24.27 6.15 -25.55
C PHE A 187 25.23 6.03 -26.73
#